data_AF-A0A9C9SQY6-F1
#
_entry.id   AF-A0A9C9SQY6-F1
#
_cell.length_a   1.000
_cell.length_b   1.000
_cell.length_c   1.000
_cell.angle_alpha   90.00
_cell.angle_beta   90.00
_cell.angle_gamma   90.00
#
_symmetry.space_group_name_H-M   'P 1'
#
loop_
_entity.id
_entity.type
_entity.pdbx_description
1 polymer ?
#
loop_
_entity_poly.entity_id
_entity_poly.type
_entity_poly.pdbx_seq_one_letter_code
_entity_poly.pdbx_strand_id
1 'polypeptide(L)'
;MTQFDQIFLWYRTRDTSQSITREINVNILGDSAYVTVIGHIPGILHIYGNLNGDTVIVEKQFTDIWTRSAIFKKDTVSTYHRGWRLYAISGTEITTDSNNVQIDSVRITLQNTGLDTLITDVTNLVKREDIIKVKPGDHANITIYTNESDAFAFLHSHMWRWRFQKDSTIAGVYHGSWTTPHNPGIYRVGFDVLSNGTLTDDSIPYDANLWGFHYLVNP
;
A
#
# COMPACT_ATOMS: atom_id res chain seq x y z
N MET A 1 1.78 -1.81 -31.50
CA MET A 1 2.18 -2.48 -30.25
C MET A 1 3.45 -1.78 -29.83
N THR A 2 3.41 -1.04 -28.73
CA THR A 2 4.43 -0.08 -28.27
C THR A 2 4.95 -0.54 -26.90
N GLN A 3 5.20 -1.84 -26.81
CA GLN A 3 5.83 -2.44 -25.64
C GLN A 3 7.27 -1.95 -25.55
N PHE A 4 7.70 -1.54 -24.35
CA PHE A 4 9.09 -1.16 -24.11
C PHE A 4 10.00 -2.38 -24.24
N ASP A 5 11.13 -2.21 -24.92
CA ASP A 5 12.20 -3.20 -24.97
C ASP A 5 12.85 -3.36 -23.60
N GLN A 6 12.96 -2.25 -22.86
CA GLN A 6 13.52 -2.22 -21.52
C GLN A 6 12.96 -1.04 -20.72
N ILE A 7 12.75 -1.26 -19.42
CA ILE A 7 12.41 -0.19 -18.46
C ILE A 7 13.63 0.08 -17.60
N PHE A 8 14.06 1.34 -17.54
CA PHE A 8 15.19 1.77 -16.74
C PHE A 8 14.76 2.27 -15.37
N LEU A 9 13.71 3.10 -15.33
CA LEU A 9 13.21 3.74 -14.12
C LEU A 9 11.72 4.03 -14.25
N TRP A 10 11.01 3.97 -13.14
CA TRP A 10 9.67 4.51 -13.04
C TRP A 10 9.39 5.06 -11.65
N TYR A 11 8.56 6.09 -11.59
CA TYR A 11 8.11 6.73 -10.36
C TYR A 11 6.75 7.40 -10.55
N ARG A 12 6.06 7.64 -9.43
CA ARG A 12 4.77 8.32 -9.40
C ARG A 12 4.96 9.72 -8.81
N THR A 13 4.28 10.70 -9.37
CA THR A 13 4.15 12.04 -8.78
C THR A 13 2.68 12.40 -8.62
N ARG A 14 2.36 13.25 -7.66
CA ARG A 14 1.06 13.91 -7.62
C ARG A 14 0.91 14.79 -8.88
N ASP A 15 -0.24 14.73 -9.53
CA ASP A 15 -0.63 15.77 -10.49
C ASP A 15 -1.02 17.04 -9.71
N THR A 16 -0.21 18.09 -9.86
CA THR A 16 -0.40 19.36 -9.14
C THR A 16 -1.42 20.27 -9.80
N SER A 17 -1.83 19.97 -11.04
CA SER A 17 -2.89 20.71 -11.74
C SER A 17 -4.28 20.37 -11.21
N GLN A 18 -4.43 19.22 -10.55
CA GLN A 18 -5.69 18.75 -9.98
C GLN A 18 -5.69 18.74 -8.45
N SER A 19 -6.86 18.97 -7.86
CA SER A 19 -7.04 18.97 -6.41
C SER A 19 -7.22 17.56 -5.87
N ILE A 20 -6.59 17.27 -4.74
CA ILE A 20 -6.91 16.08 -3.95
C ILE A 20 -8.28 16.31 -3.31
N THR A 21 -9.22 15.39 -3.52
CA THR A 21 -10.52 15.41 -2.85
C THR A 21 -10.55 14.38 -1.73
N ARG A 22 -11.30 14.70 -0.67
CA ARG A 22 -11.49 13.81 0.48
C ARG A 22 -12.91 13.95 0.99
N GLU A 23 -13.56 12.82 1.20
CA GLU A 23 -14.82 12.72 1.90
C GLU A 23 -14.55 12.11 3.28
N ILE A 24 -15.03 12.78 4.33
CA ILE A 24 -14.86 12.34 5.71
C ILE A 24 -16.25 12.12 6.30
N ASN A 25 -16.59 10.86 6.49
CA ASN A 25 -17.85 10.45 7.10
C ASN A 25 -17.62 10.17 8.59
N VAL A 26 -18.39 10.81 9.46
CA VAL A 26 -18.30 10.64 10.92
C VAL A 26 -19.68 10.32 11.47
N ASN A 27 -19.82 9.16 12.11
CA ASN A 27 -21.02 8.74 12.83
C ASN A 27 -20.71 8.60 14.33
N ILE A 28 -21.39 9.36 15.19
CA ILE A 28 -21.19 9.33 16.64
C ILE A 28 -22.33 8.56 17.31
N LEU A 29 -21.98 7.49 18.02
CA LEU A 29 -22.91 6.68 18.81
C LEU A 29 -22.40 6.58 20.25
N GLY A 30 -23.04 7.34 21.14
CA GLY A 30 -22.63 7.45 22.55
C GLY A 30 -21.20 8.00 22.68
N ASP A 31 -20.30 7.18 23.23
CA ASP A 31 -18.89 7.55 23.43
C ASP A 31 -17.97 7.05 22.30
N SER A 32 -18.52 6.58 21.19
CA SER A 32 -17.76 6.11 20.03
C SER A 32 -18.03 6.97 18.80
N ALA A 33 -16.99 7.30 18.04
CA ALA A 33 -17.09 7.91 16.72
C ALA A 33 -16.49 6.96 15.67
N TYR A 34 -17.31 6.59 14.69
CA TYR A 34 -16.95 5.74 13.56
C TYR A 34 -16.65 6.65 12.38
N VAL A 35 -15.43 6.56 11.87
CA VAL A 35 -14.90 7.47 10.85
C VAL A 35 -14.49 6.67 9.63
N THR A 36 -14.95 7.09 8.46
CA THR A 36 -14.46 6.60 7.17
C THR A 36 -13.95 7.79 6.36
N VAL A 37 -12.75 7.67 5.80
CA VAL A 37 -12.18 8.64 4.89
C VAL A 37 -11.97 7.97 3.55
N ILE A 38 -12.53 8.58 2.51
CA ILE A 38 -12.29 8.21 1.11
C ILE A 38 -11.61 9.42 0.47
N GLY A 39 -10.59 9.21 -0.35
CA GLY A 39 -10.00 10.32 -1.10
C GLY A 39 -9.51 9.91 -2.47
N HIS A 40 -9.45 10.90 -3.34
CA HIS A 40 -8.99 10.76 -4.72
C HIS A 40 -7.72 11.58 -4.89
N ILE A 41 -6.67 10.94 -5.39
CA ILE A 41 -5.36 11.53 -5.59
C ILE A 41 -5.01 11.42 -7.08
N PRO A 42 -5.19 12.51 -7.85
CA PRO A 42 -4.69 12.59 -9.21
C PRO A 42 -3.16 12.47 -9.23
N GLY A 43 -2.65 11.63 -10.12
CA GLY A 43 -1.25 11.27 -10.21
C GLY A 43 -0.77 11.07 -11.65
N ILE A 44 0.54 11.08 -11.79
CA ILE A 44 1.26 10.85 -13.05
C ILE A 44 2.26 9.73 -12.80
N LEU A 45 2.17 8.65 -13.58
CA LEU A 45 3.19 7.62 -13.64
C LEU A 45 4.19 8.02 -14.73
N HIS A 46 5.45 8.17 -14.34
CA HIS A 46 6.57 8.45 -15.23
C HIS A 46 7.33 7.16 -15.50
N ILE A 47 7.53 6.82 -16.77
CA ILE A 47 8.27 5.65 -17.21
C ILE A 47 9.42 6.11 -18.10
N TYR A 48 10.64 5.76 -17.72
CA TYR A 48 11.84 5.94 -18.53
C TYR A 48 12.29 4.57 -19.06
N GLY A 49 12.32 4.43 -20.38
CA GLY A 49 12.56 3.15 -21.03
C GLY A 49 13.17 3.27 -22.42
N ASN A 50 13.38 2.12 -23.04
CA ASN A 50 13.76 1.99 -24.44
C ASN A 50 12.57 1.47 -25.25
N LEU A 51 12.34 2.07 -26.41
CA LEU A 51 11.30 1.67 -27.35
C LEU A 51 11.87 1.77 -28.78
N ASN A 52 11.94 0.64 -29.48
CA ASN A 52 12.49 0.56 -30.84
C ASN A 52 13.93 1.09 -30.95
N GLY A 53 14.73 0.89 -29.91
CA GLY A 53 16.12 1.37 -29.85
C GLY A 53 16.30 2.81 -29.36
N ASP A 54 15.23 3.60 -29.23
CA ASP A 54 15.29 4.97 -28.73
C ASP A 54 14.91 5.06 -27.25
N THR A 55 15.51 6.03 -26.55
CA THR A 55 15.15 6.30 -25.15
C THR A 55 13.95 7.22 -25.09
N VAL A 56 12.92 6.80 -24.36
CA VAL A 56 11.63 7.50 -24.27
C VAL A 56 11.25 7.81 -22.82
N ILE A 57 10.48 8.88 -22.65
CA ILE A 57 9.77 9.21 -21.41
C ILE A 57 8.27 9.12 -21.73
N VAL A 58 7.56 8.28 -20.99
CA VAL A 58 6.11 8.12 -21.10
C VAL A 58 5.46 8.52 -19.79
N GLU A 59 4.41 9.33 -19.90
CA GLU A 59 3.59 9.76 -18.78
C GLU A 59 2.19 9.16 -18.89
N LYS A 60 1.70 8.54 -17.81
CA LYS A 60 0.33 8.02 -17.72
C LYS A 60 -0.39 8.74 -16.59
N GLN A 61 -1.50 9.41 -16.92
CA GLN A 61 -2.38 10.02 -15.94
C GLN A 61 -3.19 8.94 -15.22
N PHE A 62 -3.39 9.10 -13.92
CA PHE A 62 -4.22 8.21 -13.13
C PHE A 62 -4.88 8.92 -11.95
N THR A 63 -5.89 8.29 -11.38
CA THR A 63 -6.46 8.68 -10.07
C THR A 63 -6.36 7.49 -9.13
N ASP A 64 -5.64 7.67 -8.03
CA ASP A 64 -5.64 6.72 -6.93
C ASP A 64 -6.82 7.03 -6.00
N ILE A 65 -7.64 6.03 -5.71
CA ILE A 65 -8.74 6.06 -4.74
C ILE A 65 -8.26 5.36 -3.48
N TRP A 66 -8.20 6.08 -2.35
CA TRP A 66 -7.79 5.49 -1.07
C TRP A 66 -8.94 5.50 -0.07
N THR A 67 -9.07 4.41 0.69
CA THR A 67 -10.06 4.28 1.75
C THR A 67 -9.40 3.91 3.08
N ARG A 68 -9.85 4.52 4.18
CA ARG A 68 -9.44 4.19 5.54
C ARG A 68 -10.56 4.39 6.54
N SER A 69 -10.66 3.47 7.49
CA SER A 69 -11.62 3.52 8.58
C SER A 69 -10.91 3.65 9.94
N ALA A 70 -11.55 4.30 10.88
CA ALA A 70 -11.09 4.42 12.26
C ALA A 70 -12.26 4.47 13.24
N ILE A 71 -12.03 3.96 14.45
CA ILE A 71 -12.92 4.16 15.60
C ILE A 71 -12.18 5.02 16.60
N PHE A 72 -12.83 6.09 17.04
CA PHE A 72 -12.40 6.89 18.18
C PHE A 72 -13.35 6.65 19.35
N LYS A 73 -12.80 6.71 20.56
CA LYS A 73 -13.60 6.73 21.80
C LYS A 73 -13.40 8.05 22.52
N LYS A 74 -14.35 8.47 23.35
CA LYS A 74 -14.10 9.58 24.26
C LYS A 74 -12.88 9.29 25.12
N ASP A 75 -12.03 10.30 25.22
CA ASP A 75 -10.89 10.32 26.11
C ASP A 75 -11.34 10.77 27.50
N THR A 76 -10.61 10.36 28.54
CA THR A 76 -10.82 10.84 29.90
C THR A 76 -10.35 12.28 30.07
N VAL A 77 -9.48 12.75 29.16
CA VAL A 77 -8.95 14.12 29.12
C VAL A 77 -9.58 14.89 27.96
N SER A 78 -10.51 15.79 28.26
CA SER A 78 -11.27 16.56 27.25
C SER A 78 -10.42 17.53 26.41
N THR A 79 -9.25 17.94 26.92
CA THR A 79 -8.34 18.87 26.22
C THR A 79 -7.45 18.16 25.20
N TYR A 80 -7.18 16.86 25.36
CA TYR A 80 -6.35 16.09 24.45
C TYR A 80 -7.17 15.67 23.23
N HIS A 81 -6.78 16.08 22.03
CA HIS A 81 -7.52 15.85 20.77
C HIS A 81 -9.02 16.16 20.86
N ARG A 82 -9.38 17.20 21.63
CA ARG A 82 -10.77 17.59 21.91
C ARG A 82 -11.61 16.45 22.55
N GLY A 83 -10.97 15.62 23.37
CA GLY A 83 -11.62 14.56 24.13
C GLY A 83 -11.86 13.28 23.33
N TRP A 84 -11.10 13.03 22.26
CA TRP A 84 -11.19 11.80 21.47
C TRP A 84 -9.83 11.11 21.39
N ARG A 85 -9.84 9.78 21.51
CA ARG A 85 -8.65 8.94 21.33
C ARG A 85 -8.89 7.88 20.27
N LEU A 86 -7.86 7.61 19.47
CA LEU A 86 -7.88 6.50 18.52
C LEU A 86 -8.00 5.17 19.27
N TYR A 87 -9.04 4.41 18.95
CA TYR A 87 -9.29 3.08 19.51
C TYR A 87 -8.92 1.97 18.53
N ALA A 88 -9.36 2.09 17.28
CA ALA A 88 -9.02 1.16 16.21
C ALA A 88 -8.82 1.91 14.89
N ILE A 89 -8.00 1.35 14.01
CA ILE A 89 -7.71 1.90 12.68
C ILE A 89 -7.55 0.75 11.69
N SER A 90 -8.02 0.92 10.47
CA SER A 90 -7.69 0.01 9.38
C SER A 90 -6.32 0.32 8.80
N GLY A 91 -5.84 -0.58 7.95
CA GLY A 91 -4.89 -0.17 6.92
C GLY A 91 -5.54 0.79 5.92
N THR A 92 -4.95 0.85 4.74
CA THR A 92 -5.37 1.71 3.65
C THR A 92 -5.26 0.88 2.39
N GLU A 93 -6.37 0.68 1.73
CA GLU A 93 -6.37 0.18 0.37
C GLU A 93 -6.37 1.38 -0.57
N ILE A 94 -5.52 1.33 -1.58
CA ILE A 94 -5.44 2.31 -2.66
C ILE A 94 -5.62 1.56 -3.97
N THR A 95 -6.66 1.90 -4.70
CA THR A 95 -6.98 1.32 -6.00
C THR A 95 -6.95 2.38 -7.08
N THR A 96 -6.99 1.94 -8.33
CA THR A 96 -7.17 2.79 -9.51
C THR A 96 -8.61 2.72 -10.00
N ASP A 97 -9.02 3.64 -10.86
CA ASP A 97 -10.38 3.62 -11.43
C ASP A 97 -10.71 2.31 -12.19
N SER A 98 -9.72 1.69 -12.85
CA SER A 98 -9.88 0.39 -13.52
C SER A 98 -10.00 -0.78 -12.55
N ASN A 99 -9.15 -0.79 -11.52
CA ASN A 99 -9.09 -1.79 -10.44
C ASN A 99 -9.13 -3.25 -10.93
N ASN A 100 -8.40 -3.59 -12.01
CA ASN A 100 -8.39 -4.96 -12.52
C ASN A 100 -7.40 -5.83 -11.73
N VAL A 101 -6.24 -5.29 -11.37
CA VAL A 101 -5.30 -5.94 -10.46
C VAL A 101 -5.74 -5.77 -9.01
N GLN A 102 -5.76 -6.87 -8.25
CA GLN A 102 -6.23 -6.93 -6.87
C GLN A 102 -5.27 -7.75 -6.01
N ILE A 103 -5.01 -7.27 -4.79
CA ILE A 103 -4.32 -8.06 -3.77
C ILE A 103 -5.37 -8.92 -3.07
N ASP A 104 -5.20 -10.23 -3.12
CA ASP A 104 -6.09 -11.17 -2.42
C ASP A 104 -5.68 -11.29 -0.95
N SER A 105 -4.37 -11.39 -0.71
CA SER A 105 -3.83 -11.45 0.65
C SER A 105 -2.33 -11.18 0.70
N VAL A 106 -1.85 -10.83 1.89
CA VAL A 106 -0.43 -10.70 2.20
C VAL A 106 -0.10 -11.52 3.44
N ARG A 107 0.82 -12.47 3.30
CA ARG A 107 1.38 -13.22 4.42
C ARG A 107 2.69 -12.61 4.86
N ILE A 108 2.84 -12.43 6.17
CA ILE A 108 4.04 -11.90 6.79
C ILE A 108 4.52 -12.91 7.81
N THR A 109 5.76 -13.32 7.69
CA THR A 109 6.41 -14.21 8.65
C THR A 109 7.69 -13.59 9.18
N LEU A 110 7.90 -13.69 10.50
CA LEU A 110 9.12 -13.26 11.18
C LEU A 110 9.72 -14.47 11.89
N GLN A 111 10.86 -14.94 11.40
CA GLN A 111 11.49 -16.16 11.95
C GLN A 111 11.90 -15.98 13.42
N ASN A 112 12.37 -14.79 13.80
CA ASN A 112 12.88 -14.52 15.15
C ASN A 112 11.79 -14.46 16.22
N THR A 113 10.61 -13.93 15.87
CA THR A 113 9.51 -13.73 16.82
C THR A 113 8.41 -14.79 16.68
N GLY A 114 8.48 -15.63 15.65
CA GLY A 114 7.45 -16.64 15.36
C GLY A 114 6.14 -16.05 14.83
N LEU A 115 6.12 -14.75 14.47
CA LEU A 115 4.95 -14.14 13.85
C LEU A 115 4.68 -14.83 12.51
N ASP A 116 3.44 -15.25 12.30
CA ASP A 116 2.91 -15.71 11.03
C ASP A 116 1.49 -15.18 10.89
N THR A 117 1.30 -14.19 10.03
CA THR A 117 0.02 -13.50 9.87
C THR A 117 -0.35 -13.43 8.41
N LEU A 118 -1.57 -13.85 8.11
CA LEU A 118 -2.20 -13.68 6.80
C LEU A 118 -3.21 -12.53 6.89
N ILE A 119 -2.93 -11.45 6.17
CA ILE A 119 -3.85 -10.33 6.00
C ILE A 119 -4.66 -10.62 4.74
N THR A 120 -5.97 -10.83 4.86
CA THR A 120 -6.87 -11.09 3.71
C THR A 120 -7.73 -9.88 3.35
N ASP A 121 -7.71 -8.85 4.19
CA ASP A 121 -8.42 -7.59 3.94
C ASP A 121 -7.78 -6.51 4.82
N VAL A 122 -7.14 -5.53 4.17
CA VAL A 122 -6.42 -4.43 4.82
C VAL A 122 -7.36 -3.37 5.40
N THR A 123 -8.64 -3.38 5.03
CA THR A 123 -9.67 -2.43 5.48
C THR A 123 -10.29 -2.83 6.82
N ASN A 124 -10.04 -4.06 7.28
CA ASN A 124 -10.42 -4.51 8.61
C ASN A 124 -9.82 -3.62 9.71
N LEU A 125 -10.64 -3.26 10.69
CA LEU A 125 -10.22 -2.44 11.82
C LEU A 125 -9.37 -3.26 12.78
N VAL A 126 -8.16 -2.77 13.06
CA VAL A 126 -7.26 -3.32 14.07
C VAL A 126 -7.23 -2.37 15.27
N LYS A 127 -7.43 -2.89 16.48
CA LYS A 127 -7.29 -2.05 17.67
C LYS A 127 -5.86 -1.54 17.76
N ARG A 128 -5.68 -0.34 18.30
CA ARG A 128 -4.36 0.26 18.47
C ARG A 128 -3.38 -0.66 19.23
N GLU A 129 -3.88 -1.44 20.19
CA GLU A 129 -3.08 -2.37 21.01
C GLU A 129 -2.70 -3.67 20.30
N ASP A 130 -3.44 -4.02 19.24
CA ASP A 130 -3.34 -5.28 18.47
C ASP A 130 -2.60 -5.09 17.14
N ILE A 131 -2.10 -3.89 16.84
CA ILE A 131 -1.25 -3.66 15.66
C ILE A 131 -0.04 -4.58 15.70
N ILE A 132 0.45 -4.99 14.53
CA ILE A 132 1.64 -5.85 14.40
C ILE A 132 2.82 -5.18 15.14
N LYS A 133 3.45 -5.95 16.02
CA LYS A 133 4.63 -5.54 16.81
C LYS A 133 5.82 -6.34 16.34
N VAL A 134 6.91 -5.65 16.06
CA VAL A 134 8.16 -6.22 15.59
C VAL A 134 9.32 -5.65 16.40
N LYS A 135 10.44 -6.36 16.42
CA LYS A 135 11.67 -5.87 17.05
C LYS A 135 12.53 -5.11 16.04
N PRO A 136 13.36 -4.16 16.50
CA PRO A 136 14.41 -3.57 15.69
C PRO A 136 15.22 -4.61 14.91
N GLY A 137 15.31 -4.44 13.58
CA GLY A 137 16.11 -5.32 12.73
C GLY A 137 15.52 -6.70 12.47
N ASP A 138 14.27 -6.97 12.88
CA ASP A 138 13.58 -8.18 12.49
C ASP A 138 13.54 -8.33 10.96
N HIS A 139 13.80 -9.54 10.49
CA HIS A 139 13.77 -9.90 9.07
C HIS A 139 12.40 -10.52 8.73
N ALA A 140 11.61 -9.78 7.95
CA ALA A 140 10.30 -10.21 7.47
C ALA A 140 10.43 -10.93 6.13
N ASN A 141 9.88 -12.14 6.04
CA ASN A 141 9.59 -12.78 4.76
C ASN A 141 8.12 -12.52 4.44
N ILE A 142 7.88 -11.99 3.26
CA ILE A 142 6.56 -11.54 2.82
C ILE A 142 6.20 -12.29 1.55
N THR A 143 4.94 -12.73 1.50
CA THR A 143 4.33 -13.31 0.31
C THR A 143 3.06 -12.53 -0.02
N ILE A 144 2.95 -12.05 -1.25
CA ILE A 144 1.74 -11.40 -1.78
C ILE A 144 1.04 -12.41 -2.69
N TYR A 145 -0.27 -12.53 -2.51
CA TYR A 145 -1.18 -13.27 -3.37
C TYR A 145 -2.08 -12.28 -4.10
N THR A 146 -2.20 -12.41 -5.42
CA THR A 146 -2.98 -11.53 -6.28
C THR A 146 -3.67 -12.32 -7.38
N ASN A 147 -4.78 -11.79 -7.88
CA ASN A 147 -5.51 -12.32 -9.03
C ASN A 147 -4.70 -12.28 -10.34
N GLU A 148 -3.62 -11.49 -10.41
CA GLU A 148 -2.81 -11.32 -11.62
C GLU A 148 -1.57 -12.22 -11.66
N SER A 149 -1.57 -13.15 -12.61
CA SER A 149 -0.46 -14.10 -12.78
C SER A 149 0.83 -13.45 -13.28
N ASP A 150 0.73 -12.33 -14.00
CA ASP A 150 1.86 -11.56 -14.51
C ASP A 150 1.70 -10.09 -14.16
N ALA A 151 2.39 -9.70 -13.09
CA ALA A 151 2.32 -8.39 -12.48
C ALA A 151 3.68 -8.02 -11.89
N PHE A 152 3.81 -6.77 -11.47
CA PHE A 152 4.93 -6.31 -10.69
C PHE A 152 4.48 -6.06 -9.25
N ALA A 153 5.03 -6.81 -8.30
CA ALA A 153 4.80 -6.63 -6.88
C ALA A 153 5.98 -5.91 -6.21
N PHE A 154 5.67 -5.00 -5.30
CA PHE A 154 6.65 -4.19 -4.58
C PHE A 154 6.29 -4.02 -3.10
N LEU A 155 7.32 -3.83 -2.28
CA LEU A 155 7.20 -3.24 -0.96
C LEU A 155 7.67 -1.78 -1.00
N HIS A 156 6.91 -0.91 -0.36
CA HIS A 156 7.26 0.49 -0.11
C HIS A 156 7.45 0.69 1.39
N SER A 157 8.61 1.21 1.77
CA SER A 157 8.86 1.65 3.15
C SER A 157 9.73 2.89 3.12
N HIS A 158 9.25 3.95 3.78
CA HIS A 158 9.86 5.27 3.70
C HIS A 158 10.08 5.72 2.24
N MET A 159 11.29 6.12 1.85
CA MET A 159 11.64 6.58 0.50
C MET A 159 12.10 5.45 -0.44
N TRP A 160 11.98 4.19 -0.01
CA TRP A 160 12.54 3.04 -0.70
C TRP A 160 11.46 2.09 -1.22
N ARG A 161 11.76 1.46 -2.36
CA ARG A 161 10.93 0.46 -3.02
C ARG A 161 11.75 -0.80 -3.29
N TRP A 162 11.22 -1.96 -2.92
CA TRP A 162 11.83 -3.26 -3.18
C TRP A 162 10.92 -4.08 -4.08
N ARG A 163 11.47 -4.61 -5.17
CA ARG A 163 10.74 -5.48 -6.09
C ARG A 163 10.67 -6.90 -5.52
N PHE A 164 9.48 -7.48 -5.52
CA PHE A 164 9.28 -8.87 -5.17
C PHE A 164 9.48 -9.77 -6.40
N GLN A 165 9.90 -11.00 -6.13
CA GLN A 165 10.14 -12.01 -7.15
C GLN A 165 8.88 -12.85 -7.32
N LYS A 166 8.45 -13.02 -8.57
CA LYS A 166 7.35 -13.92 -8.92
C LYS A 166 7.74 -15.37 -8.58
N ASP A 167 6.81 -16.11 -7.99
CA ASP A 167 6.97 -17.55 -7.78
C ASP A 167 6.97 -18.28 -9.14
N SER A 168 7.93 -19.20 -9.32
CA SER A 168 8.12 -19.90 -10.59
C SER A 168 7.10 -21.04 -10.82
N THR A 169 6.34 -21.40 -9.80
CA THR A 169 5.46 -22.58 -9.77
C THR A 169 4.00 -22.23 -9.52
N ILE A 170 3.72 -21.14 -8.81
CA ILE A 170 2.36 -20.72 -8.44
C ILE A 170 2.07 -19.35 -9.07
N ALA A 171 1.12 -19.32 -10.00
CA ALA A 171 0.64 -18.07 -10.60
C ALA A 171 0.06 -17.13 -9.52
N GLY A 172 0.33 -15.83 -9.65
CA GLY A 172 -0.21 -14.81 -8.75
C GLY A 172 0.47 -14.72 -7.39
N VAL A 173 1.59 -15.43 -7.19
CA VAL A 173 2.36 -15.42 -5.94
C VAL A 173 3.68 -14.69 -6.12
N TYR A 174 3.99 -13.78 -5.20
CA TYR A 174 5.22 -12.99 -5.21
C TYR A 174 5.88 -12.98 -3.85
N HIS A 175 7.19 -13.22 -3.81
CA HIS A 175 8.00 -13.30 -2.61
C HIS A 175 8.97 -12.14 -2.48
N GLY A 176 9.12 -11.64 -1.26
CA GLY A 176 10.13 -10.66 -0.92
C GLY A 176 10.54 -10.78 0.53
N SER A 177 11.63 -10.07 0.86
CA SER A 177 12.04 -9.88 2.23
C SER A 177 12.34 -8.44 2.52
N TRP A 178 12.21 -8.05 3.78
CA TRP A 178 12.45 -6.70 4.22
C TRP A 178 12.84 -6.67 5.70
N THR A 179 13.74 -5.75 6.06
CA THR A 179 14.23 -5.59 7.42
C THR A 179 13.57 -4.40 8.08
N THR A 180 13.05 -4.61 9.28
CA THR A 180 12.39 -3.56 10.05
C THR A 180 13.39 -2.49 10.51
N PRO A 181 12.95 -1.23 10.68
CA PRO A 181 13.82 -0.16 11.15
C PRO A 181 14.46 -0.45 12.51
N HIS A 182 15.66 0.07 12.73
CA HIS A 182 16.38 -0.11 14.00
C HIS A 182 15.83 0.76 15.14
N ASN A 183 15.24 1.91 14.80
CA ASN A 183 14.72 2.83 15.80
C ASN A 183 13.31 2.40 16.23
N PRO A 184 12.98 2.42 17.54
CA PRO A 184 11.62 2.21 18.01
C PRO A 184 10.67 3.30 17.48
N GLY A 185 9.43 2.92 17.19
CA GLY A 185 8.43 3.88 16.71
C GLY A 185 7.28 3.23 15.94
N ILE A 186 6.34 4.08 15.52
CA ILE A 186 5.23 3.69 14.66
C ILE A 186 5.66 3.94 13.21
N TYR A 187 5.57 2.90 12.40
CA TYR A 187 5.99 2.93 11.01
C TYR A 187 4.85 2.51 10.08
N ARG A 188 5.12 2.67 8.77
CA ARG A 188 4.20 2.34 7.68
C ARG A 188 4.93 1.50 6.65
N VAL A 189 4.22 0.54 6.10
CA VAL A 189 4.65 -0.25 4.95
C VAL A 189 3.50 -0.30 3.95
N GLY A 190 3.82 -0.33 2.67
CA GLY A 190 2.88 -0.52 1.57
C GLY A 190 3.27 -1.73 0.73
N PHE A 191 2.30 -2.55 0.35
CA PHE A 191 2.42 -3.63 -0.62
C PHE A 191 1.68 -3.20 -1.87
N ASP A 192 2.35 -3.17 -3.01
CA ASP A 192 1.86 -2.54 -4.23
C ASP A 192 2.00 -3.51 -5.39
N VAL A 193 0.90 -3.79 -6.06
CA VAL A 193 0.84 -4.67 -7.24
C VAL A 193 0.36 -3.84 -8.42
N LEU A 194 1.17 -3.81 -9.48
CA LEU A 194 0.84 -3.16 -10.74
C LEU A 194 0.65 -4.23 -11.81
N SER A 195 -0.37 -4.09 -12.66
CA SER A 195 -0.51 -4.96 -13.83
C SER A 195 0.73 -4.87 -14.72
N ASN A 196 1.07 -5.93 -15.47
CA ASN A 196 2.27 -5.93 -16.32
C ASN A 196 2.30 -4.73 -17.29
N GLY A 197 1.21 -4.53 -18.03
CA GLY A 197 1.06 -3.47 -19.03
C GLY A 197 1.17 -2.05 -18.46
N THR A 198 0.90 -1.86 -17.16
CA THR A 198 1.11 -0.56 -16.51
C THR A 198 2.53 -0.05 -16.71
N LEU A 199 3.52 -0.94 -16.63
CA LEU A 199 4.93 -0.56 -16.77
C LEU A 199 5.51 -0.88 -18.15
N THR A 200 5.00 -1.89 -18.85
CA THR A 200 5.65 -2.45 -20.05
C THR A 200 5.09 -1.94 -21.38
N ASP A 201 3.93 -1.31 -21.42
CA ASP A 201 3.29 -0.88 -22.68
C ASP A 201 2.74 0.54 -22.54
N ASP A 202 3.16 1.47 -23.41
CA ASP A 202 2.75 2.89 -23.31
C ASP A 202 1.25 3.11 -23.57
N SER A 203 0.57 2.16 -24.21
CA SER A 203 -0.83 2.26 -24.62
C SER A 203 -1.79 1.68 -23.58
N ILE A 204 -1.27 0.88 -22.64
CA ILE A 204 -2.06 0.29 -21.55
C ILE A 204 -2.14 1.29 -20.38
N PRO A 205 -3.35 1.59 -19.87
CA PRO A 205 -3.52 2.53 -18.77
C PRO A 205 -2.84 2.03 -17.48
N TYR A 206 -2.64 2.96 -16.55
CA TYR A 206 -2.18 2.64 -15.21
C TYR A 206 -3.25 1.85 -14.44
N ASP A 207 -2.86 0.71 -13.89
CA ASP A 207 -3.72 -0.16 -13.09
C ASP A 207 -2.89 -0.78 -11.94
N ALA A 208 -3.28 -0.45 -10.72
CA ALA A 208 -2.57 -0.84 -9.51
C ALA A 208 -3.52 -1.02 -8.31
N ASN A 209 -3.10 -1.86 -7.38
CA ASN A 209 -3.68 -2.02 -6.05
C ASN A 209 -2.57 -2.01 -4.99
N LEU A 210 -2.71 -1.15 -3.99
CA LEU A 210 -1.76 -0.98 -2.91
C LEU A 210 -2.44 -1.13 -1.54
N TRP A 211 -1.90 -2.01 -0.71
CA TRP A 211 -2.28 -2.20 0.68
C TRP A 211 -1.23 -1.60 1.61
N GLY A 212 -1.59 -0.60 2.39
CA GLY A 212 -0.73 0.04 3.38
C GLY A 212 -1.24 -0.13 4.81
N PHE A 213 -0.36 -0.39 5.78
CA PHE A 213 -0.77 -0.38 7.19
C PHE A 213 0.35 0.07 8.13
N HIS A 214 -0.03 0.23 9.40
CA HIS A 214 0.86 0.63 10.48
C HIS A 214 1.34 -0.57 11.29
N TYR A 215 2.59 -0.52 11.72
CA TYR A 215 3.18 -1.48 12.65
C TYR A 215 4.04 -0.74 13.67
N LEU A 216 4.30 -1.39 14.81
CA LEU A 216 5.10 -0.85 15.90
C LEU A 216 6.44 -1.58 15.95
N VAL A 217 7.53 -0.82 15.86
CA VAL A 217 8.86 -1.31 16.23
C VAL A 217 9.05 -1.02 17.72
N ASN A 218 9.20 -2.06 18.53
CA ASN A 218 9.41 -1.95 19.98
C ASN A 218 10.53 -2.90 20.43
N PRO A 219 11.39 -2.52 21.39
CA PRO A 219 12.40 -3.41 21.95
C PRO A 219 11.83 -4.69 22.58
#